data_AF-A0A9E2QL05-F1
#
_entry.id   AF-A0A9E2QL05-F1
#
_cell.length_a   1.000
_cell.length_b   1.000
_cell.length_c   1.000
_cell.angle_alpha   90.00
_cell.angle_beta   90.00
_cell.angle_gamma   90.00
#
_symmetry.space_group_name_H-M   'P 1'
#
loop_
_entity.id
_entity.type
_entity.pdbx_description
1 polymer ?
#
loop_
_entity_poly.entity_id
_entity_poly.type
_entity_poly.pdbx_seq_one_letter_code
_entity_poly.pdbx_strand_id
1 'polypeptide(L)'
;MLRGRIMCLLASLFVLSCVATMPREGEQTPIVVATVVQTRIDDDSIKLHLQALLGFPEECITIKRDNNEQDIAKNLEKGRIDYVLISSHWLQTSPLKKFHPLRKFSYDGVDYVLLHKLY
;
A
#
# COMPACT_ATOMS: atom_id res chain seq x y z
N MET A 1 4.31 68.99 19.94
CA MET A 1 5.36 68.14 20.53
C MET A 1 4.78 66.73 20.60
N LEU A 2 5.35 65.62 20.13
CA LEU A 2 6.65 65.30 19.56
C LEU A 2 6.45 64.07 18.65
N ARG A 3 7.15 64.04 17.52
CA ARG A 3 7.38 62.86 16.69
C ARG A 3 8.07 61.77 17.52
N GLY A 4 7.79 60.50 17.22
CA GLY A 4 8.49 59.36 17.80
C GLY A 4 8.47 58.16 16.88
N ARG A 5 9.25 58.23 15.80
CA ARG A 5 9.70 57.06 15.03
C ARG A 5 10.68 56.29 15.91
N ILE A 6 10.46 55.00 16.16
CA ILE A 6 11.55 54.06 16.44
C ILE A 6 11.32 52.82 15.58
N MET A 7 12.14 52.71 14.55
CA MET A 7 12.43 51.47 13.86
C MET A 7 13.24 50.59 14.82
N CYS A 8 12.85 49.33 15.00
CA CYS A 8 13.77 48.28 15.43
C CYS A 8 13.87 47.26 14.30
N LEU A 9 14.99 47.36 13.58
CA LEU A 9 15.49 46.36 12.65
C LEU A 9 15.88 45.08 13.41
N LEU A 10 15.54 43.93 12.80
CA LEU A 10 16.35 42.71 12.64
C LEU A 10 17.19 42.21 13.83
N ALA A 11 16.88 41.00 14.32
CA ALA A 11 17.71 39.80 14.09
C ALA A 11 17.31 38.62 15.01
N SER A 12 17.59 37.41 14.48
CA SER A 12 17.76 36.13 15.19
C SER A 12 16.49 35.34 15.50
N LEU A 13 16.16 34.37 14.64
CA LEU A 13 16.68 32.99 14.60
C LEU A 13 16.07 32.08 15.67
N PHE A 14 15.53 30.96 15.18
CA PHE A 14 15.29 29.70 15.90
C PHE A 14 14.20 29.71 16.98
N VAL A 15 12.99 29.33 16.57
CA VAL A 15 12.31 28.23 17.25
C VAL A 15 11.88 27.22 16.20
N LEU A 16 12.66 26.15 16.11
CA LEU A 16 12.19 24.84 15.66
C LEU A 16 10.90 24.54 16.44
N SER A 17 9.74 24.77 15.83
CA SER A 17 8.61 23.89 16.08
C SER A 17 8.75 22.75 15.08
N CYS A 18 9.57 21.77 15.46
CA CYS A 18 9.26 20.40 15.14
C CYS A 18 7.86 20.14 15.68
N VAL A 19 6.83 20.46 14.89
CA VAL A 19 5.58 19.71 14.98
C VAL A 19 5.97 18.31 14.50
N ALA A 20 6.53 17.54 15.43
CA ALA A 20 6.39 16.11 15.42
C ALA A 20 4.88 15.89 15.41
N THR A 21 4.32 15.78 14.21
CA THR A 21 3.03 15.15 13.99
C THR A 21 3.19 13.75 14.57
N MET A 22 2.82 13.62 15.84
CA MET A 22 2.52 12.35 16.45
C MET A 22 1.54 11.65 15.50
N PRO A 23 1.75 10.36 15.18
CA PRO A 23 0.77 9.62 14.40
C PRO A 23 -0.54 9.67 15.18
N ARG A 24 -1.59 10.24 14.58
CA ARG A 24 -2.92 10.19 15.17
C ARG A 24 -3.29 8.71 15.29
N GLU A 25 -3.65 8.28 16.49
CA GLU A 25 -4.38 7.02 16.67
C GLU A 25 -5.53 6.99 15.65
N GLY A 26 -5.47 6.05 14.71
CA GLY A 26 -6.43 5.95 13.60
C GLY A 26 -5.85 6.09 12.19
N GLU A 27 -4.55 6.34 12.02
CA GLU A 27 -3.90 6.29 10.70
C GLU A 27 -3.78 4.82 10.26
N GLN A 28 -4.88 4.27 9.71
CA GLN A 28 -4.85 3.00 8.98
C GLN A 28 -3.87 3.19 7.83
N THR A 29 -2.67 2.61 7.97
CA THR A 29 -1.71 2.57 6.87
C THR A 29 -2.40 1.92 5.68
N PRO A 30 -2.46 2.58 4.52
CA PRO A 30 -3.17 2.03 3.37
C PRO A 30 -2.52 0.70 3.01
N ILE A 31 -3.34 -0.33 2.92
CA ILE A 31 -2.91 -1.67 2.57
C ILE A 31 -2.68 -1.67 1.08
N VAL A 32 -1.43 -1.89 0.71
CA VAL A 32 -1.01 -1.88 -0.67
C VAL A 32 -1.11 -3.30 -1.18
N VAL A 33 -2.08 -3.54 -2.05
CA VAL A 33 -2.20 -4.81 -2.76
C VAL A 33 -1.67 -4.60 -4.18
N ALA A 34 -0.64 -5.37 -4.53
CA ALA A 34 -0.21 -5.43 -5.91
C ALA A 34 -0.93 -6.56 -6.64
N THR A 35 -1.40 -6.25 -7.83
CA THR A 35 -2.02 -7.22 -8.73
C THR A 35 -1.10 -7.34 -9.93
N VAL A 36 -0.81 -8.55 -10.37
CA VAL A 36 -0.15 -8.71 -11.67
C VAL A 36 -1.17 -8.31 -12.73
N VAL A 37 -0.85 -7.36 -13.61
CA VAL A 37 -1.76 -6.77 -14.64
C VAL A 37 -2.51 -7.82 -15.50
N GLN A 38 -2.02 -9.06 -15.52
CA GLN A 38 -2.68 -10.20 -16.16
C GLN A 38 -3.96 -10.69 -15.45
N THR A 39 -4.36 -10.11 -14.31
CA THR A 39 -5.66 -10.36 -13.69
C THR A 39 -6.77 -9.70 -14.51
N ARG A 40 -7.81 -10.47 -14.88
CA ARG A 40 -9.00 -9.94 -15.59
C ARG A 40 -10.00 -9.23 -14.68
N ILE A 41 -9.74 -9.27 -13.38
CA ILE A 41 -10.62 -8.69 -12.35
C ILE A 41 -10.45 -7.17 -12.35
N ASP A 42 -11.56 -6.44 -12.34
CA ASP A 42 -11.55 -4.99 -12.11
C ASP A 42 -11.15 -4.65 -10.66
N ASP A 43 -10.66 -3.43 -10.46
CA ASP A 43 -10.13 -3.01 -9.15
C ASP A 43 -11.19 -3.06 -8.06
N ASP A 44 -12.44 -2.68 -8.35
CA ASP A 44 -13.53 -2.65 -7.36
C ASP A 44 -13.89 -4.07 -6.90
N SER A 45 -13.96 -5.03 -7.83
CA SER A 45 -14.16 -6.45 -7.51
C SER A 45 -13.01 -7.01 -6.66
N ILE A 46 -11.76 -6.61 -6.93
CA ILE A 46 -10.61 -7.02 -6.11
C ILE A 46 -10.74 -6.45 -4.70
N LYS A 47 -11.05 -5.15 -4.56
CA LYS A 47 -11.22 -4.54 -3.23
C LYS A 47 -12.36 -5.18 -2.46
N LEU A 48 -13.50 -5.45 -3.11
CA LEU A 48 -14.63 -6.13 -2.48
C LEU A 48 -14.24 -7.53 -1.95
N HIS A 49 -13.50 -8.29 -2.75
CA HIS A 49 -12.99 -9.60 -2.32
C HIS A 49 -12.03 -9.46 -1.13
N LEU A 50 -11.11 -8.50 -1.17
CA LEU A 50 -10.16 -8.25 -0.09
C LEU A 50 -10.85 -7.76 1.18
N GLN A 51 -11.87 -6.90 1.08
CA GLN A 51 -12.69 -6.48 2.19
C GLN A 51 -13.38 -7.69 2.84
N ALA A 52 -13.98 -8.57 2.04
CA ALA A 52 -14.63 -9.77 2.55
C ALA A 52 -13.62 -10.79 3.15
N LEU A 53 -12.42 -10.88 2.59
CA LEU A 53 -11.41 -11.87 2.99
C LEU A 53 -10.56 -11.44 4.18
N LEU A 54 -10.23 -10.16 4.25
CA LEU A 54 -9.29 -9.59 5.22
C LEU A 54 -9.97 -8.64 6.23
N GLY A 55 -11.22 -8.25 5.98
CA GLY A 55 -11.97 -7.35 6.86
C GLY A 55 -11.58 -5.88 6.75
N PHE A 56 -10.78 -5.51 5.74
CA PHE A 56 -10.34 -4.13 5.56
C PHE A 56 -11.39 -3.28 4.84
N PRO A 57 -11.62 -2.03 5.27
CA PRO A 57 -12.44 -1.09 4.53
C PRO A 57 -11.89 -0.91 3.11
N GLU A 58 -12.79 -0.77 2.12
CA GLU A 58 -12.40 -0.57 0.72
C GLU A 58 -11.46 0.65 0.53
N GLU A 59 -11.72 1.72 1.27
CA GLU A 59 -10.93 2.96 1.29
C GLU A 59 -9.48 2.78 1.75
N CYS A 60 -9.20 1.71 2.52
CA CYS A 60 -7.86 1.38 2.97
C CYS A 60 -7.08 0.55 1.94
N ILE A 61 -7.73 0.07 0.87
CA ILE A 61 -7.13 -0.85 -0.09
C ILE A 61 -6.66 -0.07 -1.31
N THR A 62 -5.34 0.02 -1.47
CA THR A 62 -4.72 0.59 -2.67
C THR A 62 -4.29 -0.53 -3.60
N ILE A 63 -4.87 -0.57 -4.80
CA ILE A 63 -4.47 -1.52 -5.84
C ILE A 63 -3.39 -0.92 -6.72
N LYS A 64 -2.27 -1.65 -6.86
CA LYS A 64 -1.21 -1.32 -7.80
C LYS A 64 -1.09 -2.42 -8.83
N ARG A 65 -1.40 -2.11 -10.09
CA ARG A 65 -1.19 -3.03 -11.19
C ARG A 65 0.24 -2.89 -11.70
N ASP A 66 1.00 -3.98 -11.67
CA ASP A 66 2.36 -4.03 -12.24
C ASP A 66 2.53 -5.28 -13.11
N ASN A 67 3.28 -5.16 -14.19
CA ASN A 67 3.64 -6.26 -15.11
C ASN A 67 4.99 -6.90 -14.72
N ASN A 68 5.80 -6.23 -13.89
CA ASN A 68 7.13 -6.68 -13.54
C ASN A 68 7.09 -7.53 -12.26
N GLU A 69 6.90 -8.84 -12.41
CA GLU A 69 6.85 -9.77 -11.28
C GLU A 69 8.11 -9.73 -10.39
N GLN A 70 9.27 -9.37 -10.94
CA GLN A 70 10.47 -9.21 -10.13
C GLN A 70 10.42 -7.98 -9.22
N ASP A 71 9.83 -6.87 -9.68
CA ASP A 71 9.67 -5.69 -8.84
C ASP A 71 8.59 -5.92 -7.78
N ILE A 72 7.47 -6.56 -8.15
CA ILE A 72 6.44 -7.00 -7.20
C ILE A 72 7.07 -7.87 -6.11
N ALA A 73 7.86 -8.88 -6.48
CA ALA A 73 8.53 -9.76 -5.53
C ALA A 73 9.47 -8.98 -4.59
N LYS A 74 10.29 -8.06 -5.13
CA LYS A 74 11.19 -7.22 -4.33
C LYS A 74 10.44 -6.29 -3.37
N ASN A 75 9.33 -5.72 -3.81
CA ASN A 75 8.53 -4.79 -3.01
C ASN A 75 7.74 -5.54 -1.93
N LEU A 76 7.21 -6.74 -2.21
CA LEU A 76 6.61 -7.62 -1.20
C LEU A 76 7.65 -8.05 -0.15
N GLU A 77 8.87 -8.41 -0.58
CA GLU A 77 9.95 -8.80 0.33
C GLU A 77 10.42 -7.65 1.22
N LYS A 78 10.40 -6.42 0.72
CA LYS A 78 10.73 -5.19 1.46
C LYS A 78 9.57 -4.65 2.33
N GLY A 79 8.38 -5.26 2.29
CA GLY A 79 7.19 -4.76 3.01
C GLY A 79 6.65 -3.44 2.45
N ARG A 80 6.90 -3.14 1.17
CA ARG A 80 6.32 -1.98 0.47
C ARG A 80 4.96 -2.29 -0.17
N ILE A 81 4.66 -3.59 -0.28
CA ILE A 81 3.39 -4.18 -0.71
C ILE A 81 3.07 -5.22 0.35
N ASP A 82 1.82 -5.26 0.79
CA ASP A 82 1.36 -6.17 1.84
C ASP A 82 0.92 -7.51 1.25
N TYR A 83 0.22 -7.46 0.11
CA TYR A 83 -0.35 -8.63 -0.53
C TYR A 83 -0.16 -8.61 -2.04
N VAL A 84 -0.07 -9.81 -2.64
CA VAL A 84 -0.01 -9.97 -4.09
C VAL A 84 -1.13 -10.88 -4.56
N LEU A 85 -1.92 -10.40 -5.53
CA LEU A 85 -2.93 -11.21 -6.22
C LEU A 85 -2.38 -11.71 -7.55
N ILE A 86 -2.36 -13.04 -7.73
CA ILE A 86 -1.87 -13.70 -8.94
C ILE A 86 -2.73 -14.93 -9.25
N SER A 87 -2.94 -15.26 -10.52
CA SER A 87 -3.63 -16.51 -10.87
C SER A 87 -2.79 -17.73 -10.47
N SER A 88 -3.46 -18.82 -10.11
CA SER A 88 -2.83 -20.10 -9.77
C SER A 88 -2.01 -20.69 -10.93
N HIS A 89 -2.43 -20.46 -12.17
CA HIS A 89 -1.71 -20.91 -13.37
C HIS A 89 -0.35 -20.21 -13.49
N TRP A 90 -0.35 -18.87 -13.45
CA TRP A 90 0.87 -18.06 -13.54
C TRP A 90 1.80 -18.23 -12.33
N LEU A 91 1.26 -18.51 -11.15
CA LEU A 91 2.06 -18.73 -9.93
C LEU A 91 3.06 -19.88 -10.08
N GLN A 92 2.75 -20.93 -10.84
CA GLN A 92 3.63 -22.10 -10.99
C GLN A 92 5.00 -21.75 -11.58
N THR A 93 5.01 -20.78 -12.49
CA THR A 93 6.22 -20.30 -13.18
C THR A 93 6.78 -19.00 -12.63
N SER A 94 6.05 -18.32 -11.75
CA SER A 94 6.42 -17.00 -11.22
C SER A 94 7.51 -17.08 -10.12
N PRO A 95 8.43 -16.09 -10.02
CA PRO A 95 9.27 -15.92 -8.83
C PRO A 95 8.47 -15.70 -7.55
N LEU A 96 7.18 -15.34 -7.65
CA LEU A 96 6.30 -15.14 -6.51
C LEU A 96 5.92 -16.45 -5.79
N LYS A 97 6.21 -17.62 -6.37
CA LYS A 97 5.98 -18.92 -5.73
C LYS A 97 6.73 -19.12 -4.41
N LYS A 98 7.74 -18.29 -4.13
CA LYS A 98 8.48 -18.31 -2.85
C LYS A 98 7.68 -17.74 -1.67
N PHE A 99 6.63 -16.96 -1.95
CA PHE A 99 5.80 -16.33 -0.92
C PHE A 99 4.65 -17.25 -0.50
N HIS A 100 4.11 -17.01 0.70
CA HIS A 100 3.13 -17.91 1.28
C HIS A 100 1.72 -17.62 0.77
N PRO A 101 0.98 -18.64 0.31
CA PRO A 101 -0.42 -18.48 -0.06
C PRO A 101 -1.27 -18.26 1.18
N LEU A 102 -1.97 -17.14 1.26
CA LEU A 102 -2.87 -16.81 2.36
C LEU A 102 -4.28 -17.36 2.11
N ARG A 103 -4.81 -17.11 0.91
CA ARG A 103 -6.16 -17.49 0.48
C ARG A 103 -6.17 -17.81 -1.01
N LYS A 104 -7.13 -18.64 -1.42
CA LYS A 104 -7.45 -18.88 -2.82
C LYS A 104 -8.92 -18.58 -3.05
N PHE A 105 -9.25 -18.01 -4.20
CA PHE A 105 -10.63 -17.82 -4.64
C PHE A 105 -10.71 -17.94 -6.15
N SER A 106 -11.90 -18.27 -6.67
CA SER A 106 -12.14 -18.40 -8.11
C SER A 106 -12.97 -17.22 -8.59
N TYR A 107 -12.57 -16.62 -9.71
CA TYR A 107 -13.29 -15.53 -10.36
C TYR A 107 -13.37 -15.81 -11.85
N ASP A 108 -14.58 -15.83 -12.41
CA ASP A 108 -14.83 -16.12 -13.84
C ASP A 108 -14.15 -17.42 -14.34
N GLY A 109 -14.20 -18.47 -13.51
CA GLY A 109 -13.58 -19.77 -13.82
C GLY A 109 -12.04 -19.78 -13.74
N VAL A 110 -11.41 -18.71 -13.26
CA VAL A 110 -9.96 -18.63 -13.04
C VAL A 110 -9.67 -18.59 -11.55
N ASP A 111 -8.79 -19.49 -11.09
CA ASP A 111 -8.37 -19.52 -9.69
C ASP A 111 -7.26 -18.50 -9.44
N TYR A 112 -7.46 -17.67 -8.43
CA TYR A 112 -6.50 -16.68 -7.94
C TYR A 112 -6.00 -17.04 -6.54
N VAL A 113 -4.76 -16.64 -6.27
CA VAL A 113 -4.06 -16.84 -5.01
C VAL A 113 -3.65 -15.47 -4.49
N LEU A 114 -4.00 -15.20 -3.24
CA LEU A 114 -3.49 -14.08 -2.48
C LEU A 114 -2.23 -14.53 -1.74
N LEU A 115 -1.10 -13.90 -2.05
CA LEU A 115 0.20 -14.16 -1.43
C LEU A 115 0.51 -13.09 -0.39
N HIS A 116 1.22 -13.49 0.66
CA HIS A 116 1.80 -12.57 1.63
C HIS A 116 3.21 -13.04 2.05
N LYS A 117 3.99 -12.12 2.63
CA LYS A 117 5.30 -12.41 3.19
C LYS A 117 5.17 -12.95 4.63
N LEU A 118 5.54 -14.20 4.87
CA LEU A 118 5.71 -14.71 6.24
C LEU A 118 6.82 -13.94 6.96
N TYR A 119 6.51 -13.45 8.16
CA TYR A 119 7.48 -12.85 9.08
C TYR A 119 8.30 -13.92 9.80
#